data_AF-A0A5Q0SJ54-F1
#
_entry.id   AF-A0A5Q0SJ54-F1
#
_cell.length_a   1.000
_cell.length_b   1.000
_cell.length_c   1.000
_cell.angle_alpha   90.00
_cell.angle_beta   90.00
_cell.angle_gamma   90.00
#
_symmetry.space_group_name_H-M   'P 1'
#
loop_
_entity.id
_entity.type
_entity.pdbx_description
1 polymer ?
#
loop_
_entity_poly.entity_id
_entity_poly.type
_entity_poly.pdbx_seq_one_letter_code
_entity_poly.pdbx_strand_id
1 'polypeptide(L)'
;MSYKDLVKDANNFARILIKKKSRKVLGIYYAVWGFYSLILSFIYAILDSLNINIALLYGLIPIILVIPFAYFTVKIFGSINVDYVKLIGGKDYGMARIGYVIMILLIIMLFISFLLVSRFNLDIAYFVLSYYIYVIFIVYLLYRFLYSKYKLVDPKYYDLIAIFALLLVPLGVVSQTLYPLFIAFEIAWFYASINSLLEVSAIE
;
A
#
# COMPACT_ATOMS: atom_id res chain seq x y z
N MET A 1 -25.40 17.45 -32.81
CA MET A 1 -24.98 16.77 -31.55
C MET A 1 -25.99 17.13 -30.48
N SER A 2 -26.63 16.16 -29.82
CA SER A 2 -27.61 16.45 -28.77
C SER A 2 -26.90 16.86 -27.48
N TYR A 3 -27.55 17.66 -26.63
CA TYR A 3 -27.06 17.96 -25.27
C TYR A 3 -26.77 16.69 -24.47
N LYS A 4 -27.59 15.63 -24.66
CA LYS A 4 -27.36 14.32 -24.04
C LYS A 4 -26.06 13.66 -24.52
N ASP A 5 -25.70 13.82 -25.79
CA ASP A 5 -24.47 13.26 -26.36
C ASP A 5 -23.25 14.00 -25.81
N LEU A 6 -23.31 15.34 -25.72
CA LEU A 6 -22.27 16.17 -25.11
C LEU A 6 -22.00 15.79 -23.65
N VAL A 7 -23.05 15.58 -22.85
CA VAL A 7 -22.91 15.14 -21.45
C VAL A 7 -22.31 13.74 -21.37
N LYS A 8 -22.70 12.83 -22.28
CA LYS A 8 -22.15 11.47 -22.33
C LYS A 8 -20.66 11.48 -22.68
N ASP A 9 -20.26 12.28 -23.66
CA ASP A 9 -18.87 12.39 -24.09
C ASP A 9 -17.98 13.04 -23.03
N ALA A 10 -18.46 14.11 -22.38
CA ALA A 10 -17.78 14.72 -21.24
C ALA A 10 -17.57 13.75 -20.08
N ASN A 11 -18.59 12.93 -19.76
CA ASN A 11 -18.47 11.90 -18.73
C ASN A 11 -17.50 10.79 -19.11
N ASN A 12 -17.48 10.36 -20.38
CA ASN A 12 -16.52 9.36 -20.86
C ASN A 12 -15.10 9.90 -20.75
N PHE A 13 -14.86 11.14 -21.18
CA PHE A 13 -13.57 11.79 -21.07
C PHE A 13 -13.10 11.91 -19.60
N ALA A 14 -14.01 12.32 -18.70
CA ALA A 14 -13.69 12.39 -17.27
C ALA A 14 -13.34 11.02 -16.67
N ARG A 15 -14.04 9.94 -17.09
CA ARG A 15 -13.70 8.57 -16.67
C ARG A 15 -12.32 8.15 -17.14
N ILE A 16 -11.95 8.47 -18.38
CA ILE A 16 -10.61 8.20 -18.93
C ILE A 16 -9.54 8.92 -18.10
N LEU A 17 -9.75 10.20 -17.77
CA LEU A 17 -8.83 10.95 -16.91
C LEU A 17 -8.67 10.33 -15.52
N ILE A 18 -9.77 9.90 -14.89
CA ILE A 18 -9.73 9.22 -13.60
C ILE A 18 -8.97 7.90 -13.69
N LYS A 19 -9.19 7.09 -14.74
CA LYS A 19 -8.44 5.84 -14.97
C LYS A 19 -6.94 6.11 -15.10
N LYS A 20 -6.54 7.09 -15.91
CA LYS A 20 -5.13 7.51 -16.06
C LYS A 20 -4.51 7.94 -14.74
N LYS A 21 -5.21 8.80 -14.00
CA LYS A 21 -4.77 9.28 -12.67
C LYS A 21 -4.64 8.10 -11.68
N SER A 22 -5.58 7.17 -11.72
CA SER A 22 -5.61 5.97 -10.86
C SER A 22 -4.45 5.04 -11.14
N ARG A 23 -4.12 4.79 -12.41
CA ARG A 23 -2.92 4.03 -12.79
C ARG A 23 -1.63 4.70 -12.36
N LYS A 24 -1.54 6.02 -12.52
CA LYS A 24 -0.39 6.78 -12.04
C LYS A 24 -0.23 6.66 -10.52
N VAL A 25 -1.33 6.76 -9.76
CA VAL A 25 -1.29 6.64 -8.30
C VAL A 25 -0.91 5.24 -7.84
N LEU A 26 -1.41 4.18 -8.46
CA LEU A 26 -0.95 2.81 -8.17
C LEU A 26 0.54 2.65 -8.46
N GLY A 27 1.01 3.15 -9.62
CA GLY A 27 2.42 3.11 -9.98
C GLY A 27 3.32 3.78 -8.94
N ILE A 28 2.93 4.99 -8.50
CA ILE A 28 3.63 5.72 -7.45
C ILE A 28 3.53 4.99 -6.11
N TYR A 29 2.36 4.47 -5.75
CA TYR A 29 2.15 3.72 -4.51
C TYR A 29 3.10 2.52 -4.41
N TYR A 30 3.16 1.70 -5.46
CA TYR A 30 4.05 0.54 -5.48
C TYR A 30 5.53 0.94 -5.37
N ALA A 31 5.96 1.99 -6.08
CA ALA A 31 7.33 2.50 -5.96
C ALA A 31 7.65 2.99 -4.53
N VAL A 32 6.76 3.79 -3.95
CA VAL A 32 6.96 4.42 -2.64
C VAL A 32 7.17 3.36 -1.57
N TRP A 33 6.36 2.31 -1.54
CA TRP A 33 6.50 1.24 -0.55
C TRP A 33 7.63 0.24 -0.87
N GLY A 34 8.00 0.06 -2.14
CA GLY A 34 9.25 -0.62 -2.49
C GLY A 34 10.47 0.13 -1.93
N PHE A 35 10.52 1.45 -2.12
CA PHE A 35 11.57 2.29 -1.53
C PHE A 35 11.57 2.27 0.00
N TYR A 36 10.41 2.22 0.66
CA TYR A 36 10.33 2.05 2.11
C TYR A 36 11.10 0.81 2.57
N SER A 37 10.88 -0.32 1.92
CA SER A 37 11.53 -1.58 2.25
C SER A 37 13.03 -1.57 1.94
N LEU A 38 13.44 -0.96 0.82
CA LEU A 38 14.87 -0.75 0.52
C LEU A 38 15.56 0.14 1.57
N ILE A 39 14.91 1.22 2.00
CA ILE A 39 15.44 2.12 3.04
C ILE A 39 15.60 1.35 4.36
N LEU A 40 14.61 0.54 4.74
CA LEU A 40 14.72 -0.30 5.93
C LEU A 40 15.87 -1.29 5.84
N SER A 41 15.97 -2.00 4.72
CA SER A 41 17.04 -2.97 4.46
C SER A 41 18.41 -2.32 4.56
N PHE A 42 18.57 -1.12 4.00
CA PHE A 42 19.81 -0.34 4.08
C PHE A 42 20.15 0.07 5.52
N ILE A 43 19.16 0.55 6.29
CA ILE A 43 19.38 0.94 7.69
C ILE A 43 19.77 -0.28 8.53
N TYR A 44 19.10 -1.41 8.37
CA TYR A 44 19.45 -2.64 9.08
C TYR A 44 20.82 -3.17 8.71
N ALA A 45 21.19 -3.14 7.42
CA ALA A 45 22.54 -3.49 6.99
C ALA A 45 23.62 -2.61 7.65
N ILE A 46 23.34 -1.30 7.84
CA ILE A 46 24.24 -0.41 8.58
C ILE A 46 24.32 -0.80 10.05
N LEU A 47 23.18 -1.02 10.72
CA LEU A 47 23.17 -1.41 12.14
C LEU A 47 23.95 -2.71 12.37
N ASP A 48 23.74 -3.71 11.52
CA ASP A 48 24.46 -4.98 11.55
C ASP A 48 25.97 -4.77 11.31
N SER A 49 26.35 -3.94 10.33
CA SER A 49 27.76 -3.65 10.05
C SER A 49 28.49 -2.96 11.21
N LEU A 50 27.75 -2.23 12.05
CA LEU A 50 28.25 -1.55 13.25
C LEU A 50 28.12 -2.42 14.52
N ASN A 51 27.66 -3.67 14.39
CA ASN A 51 27.36 -4.58 15.50
C ASN A 51 26.36 -3.99 16.52
N ILE A 52 25.44 -3.13 16.08
CA ILE A 52 24.39 -2.56 16.92
C ILE A 52 23.21 -3.55 16.95
N ASN A 53 23.13 -4.36 18.00
CA ASN A 53 22.06 -5.35 18.18
C ASN A 53 21.12 -4.98 19.35
N ILE A 54 20.41 -3.87 19.19
CA ILE A 54 19.43 -3.38 20.18
C ILE A 54 18.02 -3.65 19.64
N ALA A 55 17.35 -4.67 20.16
CA ALA A 55 16.01 -5.08 19.72
C ALA A 55 15.02 -3.91 19.62
N LEU A 56 15.06 -2.98 20.59
CA LEU A 56 14.20 -1.79 20.59
C LEU A 56 14.41 -0.91 19.35
N LEU A 57 15.65 -0.74 18.87
CA LEU A 57 15.93 0.02 17.64
C LEU A 57 15.36 -0.69 16.41
N TYR A 58 15.51 -2.01 16.33
CA TYR A 58 14.96 -2.80 15.22
C TYR A 58 13.44 -2.69 15.13
N GLY A 59 12.72 -2.55 16.24
CA GLY A 59 11.27 -2.30 16.23
C GLY A 59 10.87 -0.85 15.98
N LEU A 60 11.57 0.12 16.59
CA LEU A 60 11.22 1.54 16.48
C LEU A 60 11.43 2.10 15.07
N ILE A 61 12.50 1.69 14.38
CA ILE A 61 12.89 2.23 13.07
C ILE A 61 11.79 2.05 12.02
N PRO A 62 11.23 0.83 11.78
CA PRO A 62 10.09 0.64 10.89
C PRO A 62 8.90 1.54 11.19
N ILE A 63 8.60 1.73 12.47
CA ILE A 63 7.40 2.45 12.89
C ILE A 63 7.54 3.95 12.69
N ILE A 64 8.73 4.50 12.96
CA ILE A 64 9.01 5.90 12.67
C ILE A 64 8.99 6.12 11.15
N LEU A 65 9.62 5.22 10.40
CA LEU A 65 9.71 5.34 8.96
C LEU A 65 8.39 5.11 8.24
N VAL A 66 7.46 4.30 8.74
CA VAL A 66 6.19 4.05 8.05
C VAL A 66 5.26 5.27 8.05
N ILE A 67 5.36 6.17 9.05
CA ILE A 67 4.49 7.34 9.19
C ILE A 67 4.44 8.22 7.93
N PRO A 68 5.57 8.69 7.34
CA PRO A 68 5.54 9.49 6.12
C PRO A 68 4.96 8.73 4.91
N PHE A 69 5.21 7.42 4.78
CA PHE A 69 4.72 6.60 3.67
C PHE A 69 3.21 6.35 3.77
N ALA A 70 2.74 6.12 5.00
CA ALA A 70 1.34 6.05 5.35
C ALA A 70 0.62 7.37 5.00
N TYR A 71 1.14 8.51 5.48
CA TYR A 71 0.60 9.82 5.13
C TYR A 71 0.54 10.05 3.61
N PHE A 72 1.62 9.72 2.90
CA PHE A 72 1.68 9.85 1.45
C PHE A 72 0.62 8.99 0.74
N THR A 73 0.43 7.76 1.19
CA THR A 73 -0.59 6.82 0.68
C THR A 73 -1.99 7.43 0.79
N VAL A 74 -2.36 7.94 1.97
CA VAL A 74 -3.68 8.56 2.14
C VAL A 74 -3.85 9.78 1.26
N LYS A 75 -2.80 10.61 1.13
CA LYS A 75 -2.85 11.80 0.29
C LYS A 75 -3.13 11.47 -1.18
N ILE A 76 -2.41 10.49 -1.75
CA ILE A 76 -2.56 10.14 -3.18
C ILE A 76 -3.90 9.45 -3.48
N PHE A 77 -4.33 8.51 -2.63
CA PHE A 77 -5.61 7.81 -2.83
C PHE A 77 -6.82 8.70 -2.49
N GLY A 78 -6.70 9.53 -1.45
CA GLY A 78 -7.72 10.50 -1.08
C GLY A 78 -8.02 11.50 -2.20
N SER A 79 -6.98 12.01 -2.88
CA SER A 79 -7.16 12.92 -4.02
C SER A 79 -7.98 12.30 -5.15
N ILE A 80 -7.75 11.03 -5.48
CA ILE A 80 -8.50 10.36 -6.56
C ILE A 80 -9.93 10.06 -6.15
N ASN A 81 -10.15 9.60 -4.92
CA ASN A 81 -11.49 9.32 -4.42
C ASN A 81 -12.35 10.59 -4.46
N VAL A 82 -11.79 11.75 -4.10
CA VAL A 82 -12.48 13.04 -4.20
C VAL A 82 -12.88 13.36 -5.65
N ASP A 83 -11.98 13.15 -6.61
CA ASP A 83 -12.28 13.40 -8.03
C ASP A 83 -13.36 12.44 -8.56
N TYR A 84 -13.34 11.18 -8.14
CA TYR A 84 -14.36 10.20 -8.51
C TYR A 84 -15.72 10.51 -7.91
N VAL A 85 -15.77 10.85 -6.62
CA VAL A 85 -17.01 11.24 -5.93
C VAL A 85 -17.64 12.47 -6.59
N LYS A 86 -16.82 13.46 -6.98
CA LYS A 86 -17.28 14.62 -7.76
C LYS A 86 -17.89 14.22 -9.10
N LEU A 87 -17.28 13.28 -9.82
CA LEU A 87 -17.80 12.80 -11.11
C LEU A 87 -19.16 12.10 -10.98
N ILE A 88 -19.36 11.29 -9.95
CA ILE A 88 -20.62 10.57 -9.73
C ILE A 88 -21.68 11.40 -8.96
N GLY A 89 -21.38 12.65 -8.63
CA GLY A 89 -22.29 13.53 -7.87
C GLY A 89 -22.50 13.13 -6.41
N GLY A 90 -21.59 12.32 -5.84
CA GLY A 90 -21.66 11.89 -4.45
C GLY A 90 -21.28 13.02 -3.48
N LYS A 91 -21.82 12.98 -2.26
CA LYS A 91 -21.52 13.96 -1.19
C LYS A 91 -20.45 13.48 -0.20
N ASP A 92 -19.85 12.32 -0.42
CA ASP A 92 -19.16 11.57 0.63
C ASP A 92 -17.64 11.83 0.69
N TYR A 93 -17.29 13.07 1.07
CA TYR A 93 -15.89 13.53 1.14
C TYR A 93 -15.12 13.06 2.39
N GLY A 94 -15.79 12.41 3.36
CA GLY A 94 -15.22 12.06 4.67
C GLY A 94 -14.43 10.75 4.73
N MET A 95 -14.57 9.85 3.74
CA MET A 95 -13.99 8.49 3.83
C MET A 95 -12.45 8.47 3.88
N ALA A 96 -11.76 9.45 3.26
CA ALA A 96 -10.30 9.49 3.24
C ALA A 96 -9.69 9.73 4.64
N ARG A 97 -10.36 10.54 5.48
CA ARG A 97 -9.88 10.85 6.85
C ARG A 97 -10.02 9.63 7.76
N ILE A 98 -11.11 8.88 7.63
CA ILE A 98 -11.35 7.64 8.39
C ILE A 98 -10.29 6.59 8.05
N GLY A 99 -9.96 6.41 6.77
CA GLY A 99 -8.92 5.48 6.33
C GLY A 99 -7.54 5.76 6.94
N TYR A 100 -7.14 7.03 7.05
CA TYR A 100 -5.88 7.42 7.69
C TYR A 100 -5.83 7.08 9.17
N VAL A 101 -6.90 7.40 9.90
CA VAL A 101 -6.99 7.11 11.33
C VAL A 101 -6.89 5.60 11.56
N ILE A 102 -7.62 4.78 10.79
CA ILE A 102 -7.55 3.32 10.90
C ILE A 102 -6.13 2.82 10.63
N MET A 103 -5.45 3.32 9.59
CA MET A 103 -4.09 2.91 9.28
C MET A 103 -3.09 3.28 10.39
N ILE A 104 -3.22 4.45 11.02
CA ILE A 104 -2.42 4.81 12.20
C ILE A 104 -2.70 3.85 13.36
N LEU A 105 -3.97 3.56 13.65
CA LEU A 105 -4.34 2.63 14.72
C LEU A 105 -3.73 1.24 14.50
N LEU A 106 -3.70 0.77 13.24
CA LEU A 106 -3.06 -0.50 12.90
C LEU A 106 -1.53 -0.45 13.08
N ILE A 107 -0.87 0.66 12.72
CA ILE A 107 0.57 0.84 12.96
C ILE A 107 0.87 0.85 14.47
N ILE A 108 0.03 1.52 15.27
CA ILE A 108 0.15 1.53 16.74
C ILE A 108 -0.05 0.11 17.29
N MET A 109 -1.04 -0.64 16.79
CA MET A 109 -1.27 -2.03 17.18
C MET A 109 -0.07 -2.93 16.85
N LEU A 110 0.57 -2.74 15.69
CA LEU A 110 1.82 -3.44 15.35
C LEU A 110 2.94 -3.11 16.34
N PHE A 111 3.08 -1.83 16.71
CA PHE A 111 4.08 -1.42 17.69
C PHE A 111 3.85 -2.04 19.06
N ILE A 112 2.61 -1.99 19.55
CA ILE A 112 2.25 -2.58 20.83
C ILE A 112 2.54 -4.09 20.80
N SER A 113 2.17 -4.77 19.71
CA SER A 113 2.44 -6.21 19.56
C SER A 113 3.95 -6.51 19.58
N PHE A 114 4.76 -5.71 18.90
CA PHE A 114 6.22 -5.81 18.96
C PHE A 114 6.75 -5.61 20.39
N LEU A 115 6.26 -4.60 21.13
CA LEU A 115 6.67 -4.34 22.51
C LEU A 115 6.29 -5.50 23.44
N LEU A 116 5.09 -6.06 23.29
CA LEU A 116 4.64 -7.19 24.10
C LEU A 116 5.51 -8.43 23.85
N VAL A 117 5.75 -8.77 22.58
CA VAL A 117 6.62 -9.90 22.20
C VAL A 117 8.03 -9.71 22.75
N SER A 118 8.61 -8.52 22.58
CA SER A 118 9.97 -8.21 23.04
C SER A 118 10.10 -8.16 24.57
N ARG A 119 9.11 -7.62 25.29
CA ARG A 119 9.18 -7.42 26.75
C ARG A 119 8.84 -8.68 27.53
N PHE A 120 7.88 -9.46 27.05
CA PHE A 120 7.37 -10.65 27.73
C PHE A 120 7.91 -11.96 27.14
N ASN A 121 8.79 -11.87 26.13
CA ASN A 121 9.38 -13.02 25.43
C ASN A 121 8.30 -13.99 24.89
N LEU A 122 7.23 -13.42 24.33
CA LEU A 122 6.14 -14.20 23.72
C LEU A 122 6.60 -14.82 22.41
N ASP A 123 5.87 -15.84 21.95
CA ASP A 123 6.12 -16.46 20.65
C ASP A 123 6.05 -15.43 19.51
N ILE A 124 6.98 -15.52 18.54
CA ILE A 124 7.00 -14.65 17.35
C ILE A 124 5.70 -14.74 16.54
N ALA A 125 4.95 -15.84 16.67
CA ALA A 125 3.62 -16.03 16.10
C ALA A 125 2.66 -14.88 16.46
N TYR A 126 2.74 -14.32 17.69
CA TYR A 126 1.89 -13.19 18.08
C TYR A 126 2.20 -11.92 17.29
N PHE A 127 3.49 -11.66 17.01
CA PHE A 127 3.87 -10.53 16.15
C PHE A 127 3.40 -10.74 14.71
N VAL A 128 3.56 -11.96 14.18
CA VAL A 128 3.15 -12.34 12.82
C VAL A 128 1.64 -12.20 12.64
N LEU A 129 0.83 -12.61 13.62
CA LEU A 129 -0.62 -12.45 13.59
C LEU A 129 -1.03 -10.97 13.52
N SER A 130 -0.44 -10.12 14.35
CA SER A 130 -0.69 -8.67 14.28
C SER A 130 -0.25 -8.07 12.94
N TYR A 131 0.87 -8.55 12.39
CA TYR A 131 1.33 -8.15 11.06
C TYR A 131 0.33 -8.54 9.96
N TYR A 132 -0.26 -9.74 10.04
CA TYR A 132 -1.31 -10.15 9.14
C TYR A 132 -2.56 -9.27 9.20
N ILE A 133 -2.99 -8.83 10.39
CA ILE A 133 -4.14 -7.92 10.51
C ILE A 133 -3.88 -6.61 9.73
N TYR A 134 -2.68 -6.05 9.86
CA TYR A 134 -2.27 -4.87 9.09
C TYR A 134 -2.25 -5.16 7.58
N VAL A 135 -1.61 -6.25 7.17
CA VAL A 135 -1.50 -6.62 5.75
C VAL A 135 -2.87 -6.87 5.12
N ILE A 136 -3.76 -7.61 5.77
CA ILE A 136 -5.12 -7.88 5.30
C ILE A 136 -5.90 -6.58 5.10
N PHE A 137 -5.74 -5.60 6.00
CA PHE A 137 -6.37 -4.30 5.83
C PHE A 137 -5.85 -3.56 4.59
N ILE A 138 -4.53 -3.55 4.35
CA ILE A 138 -3.96 -2.93 3.14
C ILE A 138 -4.43 -3.65 1.88
N VAL A 139 -4.46 -4.99 1.90
CA VAL A 139 -5.00 -5.81 0.79
C VAL A 139 -6.46 -5.51 0.55
N TYR A 140 -7.27 -5.34 1.60
CA TYR A 140 -8.67 -4.93 1.47
C TYR A 140 -8.83 -3.55 0.81
N LEU A 141 -7.98 -2.58 1.16
CA LEU A 141 -7.98 -1.25 0.52
C LEU A 141 -7.63 -1.34 -0.97
N LEU A 142 -6.59 -2.10 -1.32
CA LEU A 142 -6.21 -2.36 -2.71
C LEU A 142 -7.32 -3.10 -3.47
N TYR A 143 -7.94 -4.10 -2.82
CA TYR A 143 -9.06 -4.83 -3.38
C TYR A 143 -10.23 -3.91 -3.69
N ARG A 144 -10.58 -2.99 -2.77
CA ARG A 144 -11.65 -2.02 -3.02
C ARG A 144 -11.33 -1.09 -4.19
N PHE A 145 -10.08 -0.67 -4.31
CA PHE A 145 -9.63 0.20 -5.39
C PHE A 145 -9.70 -0.47 -6.77
N LEU A 146 -9.32 -1.74 -6.83
CA LEU A 146 -9.10 -2.49 -8.09
C LEU A 146 -10.27 -3.39 -8.50
N TYR A 147 -10.94 -4.06 -7.55
CA TYR A 147 -11.86 -5.16 -7.83
C TYR A 147 -13.29 -4.92 -7.36
N SER A 148 -13.57 -3.82 -6.64
CA SER A 148 -14.94 -3.53 -6.22
C SER A 148 -15.84 -3.11 -7.38
N LYS A 149 -17.16 -3.14 -7.15
CA LYS A 149 -18.16 -2.53 -8.06
C LYS A 149 -17.86 -1.05 -8.37
N TYR A 150 -17.16 -0.37 -7.48
CA TYR A 150 -16.76 1.03 -7.59
C TYR A 150 -15.29 1.19 -7.97
N LYS A 151 -14.69 0.17 -8.63
CA LYS A 151 -13.30 0.23 -9.07
C LYS A 151 -13.05 1.46 -9.93
N LEU A 152 -11.91 2.09 -9.67
CA LEU A 152 -11.49 3.29 -10.38
C LEU A 152 -10.71 2.96 -11.65
N VAL A 153 -10.19 1.75 -11.71
CA VAL A 153 -9.34 1.24 -12.78
C VAL A 153 -9.50 -0.27 -12.92
N ASP A 154 -9.32 -0.78 -14.13
CA ASP A 154 -9.46 -2.20 -14.43
C ASP A 154 -8.21 -2.97 -13.99
N PRO A 155 -8.32 -3.97 -13.10
CA PRO A 155 -7.17 -4.65 -12.50
C PRO A 155 -6.33 -5.39 -13.53
N LYS A 156 -5.03 -5.52 -13.25
CA LYS A 156 -4.07 -6.21 -14.12
C LYS A 156 -3.38 -7.34 -13.37
N TYR A 157 -2.78 -8.25 -14.13
CA TYR A 157 -2.09 -9.41 -13.56
C TYR A 157 -0.95 -9.00 -12.63
N TYR A 158 -0.21 -7.92 -12.92
CA TYR A 158 0.85 -7.43 -12.05
C TYR A 158 0.31 -6.85 -10.73
N ASP A 159 -0.91 -6.31 -10.71
CA ASP A 159 -1.57 -5.85 -9.48
C ASP A 159 -1.87 -7.06 -8.57
N LEU A 160 -2.30 -8.18 -9.15
CA LEU A 160 -2.51 -9.45 -8.42
C LEU A 160 -1.21 -9.97 -7.83
N ILE A 161 -0.14 -10.03 -8.64
CA ILE A 161 1.17 -10.50 -8.19
C ILE A 161 1.67 -9.67 -7.00
N ALA A 162 1.54 -8.34 -7.07
CA ALA A 162 1.93 -7.45 -5.96
C ALA A 162 1.12 -7.67 -4.68
N ILE A 163 -0.20 -7.91 -4.80
CA ILE A 163 -1.09 -8.22 -3.66
C ILE A 163 -0.72 -9.58 -3.04
N PHE A 164 -0.52 -10.60 -3.87
CA PHE A 164 -0.10 -11.92 -3.40
C PHE A 164 1.26 -11.86 -2.71
N ALA A 165 2.22 -11.14 -3.29
CA ALA A 165 3.52 -10.96 -2.67
C ALA A 165 3.40 -10.27 -1.30
N LEU A 166 2.57 -9.23 -1.18
CA LEU A 166 2.30 -8.55 0.10
C LEU A 166 1.73 -9.50 1.17
N LEU A 167 0.83 -10.42 0.79
CA LEU A 167 0.25 -11.43 1.72
C LEU A 167 1.30 -12.42 2.26
N LEU A 168 2.39 -12.64 1.53
CA LEU A 168 3.45 -13.57 1.91
C LEU A 168 4.54 -12.91 2.77
N VAL A 169 4.67 -11.58 2.74
CA VAL A 169 5.71 -10.84 3.47
C VAL A 169 5.77 -11.20 4.97
N PRO A 170 4.66 -11.29 5.72
CA PRO A 170 4.73 -11.62 7.14
C PRO A 170 5.43 -12.95 7.45
N LEU A 171 5.37 -13.92 6.52
CA LEU A 171 6.03 -15.22 6.70
C LEU A 171 7.56 -15.11 6.63
N GLY A 172 8.09 -14.11 5.93
CA GLY A 172 9.53 -13.87 5.87
C GLY A 172 10.13 -13.53 7.24
N VAL A 173 9.31 -13.06 8.19
CA VAL A 173 9.75 -12.75 9.57
C VAL A 173 9.93 -14.01 10.42
N VAL A 174 9.27 -15.12 10.05
CA VAL A 174 9.24 -16.36 10.86
C VAL A 174 10.59 -17.10 10.81
N SER A 175 11.27 -17.08 9.66
CA SER A 175 12.50 -17.84 9.46
C SER A 175 13.35 -17.22 8.35
N GLN A 176 14.67 -17.30 8.51
CA GLN A 176 15.64 -16.94 7.46
C GLN A 176 15.44 -17.74 6.16
N THR A 177 14.91 -18.97 6.24
CA THR A 177 14.60 -19.78 5.05
C THR A 177 13.49 -19.18 4.18
N LEU A 178 12.63 -18.34 4.77
CA LEU A 178 11.54 -17.64 4.08
C LEU A 178 11.93 -16.22 3.66
N TYR A 179 13.17 -15.79 3.92
CA TYR A 179 13.69 -14.51 3.48
C TYR A 179 13.55 -14.24 1.96
N PRO A 180 13.66 -15.23 1.05
CA PRO A 180 13.42 -15.01 -0.38
C PRO A 180 12.04 -14.42 -0.72
N LEU A 181 11.04 -14.54 0.17
CA LEU A 181 9.73 -13.91 0.00
C LEU A 181 9.81 -12.37 0.03
N PHE A 182 10.74 -11.79 0.80
CA PHE A 182 10.98 -10.34 0.78
C PHE A 182 11.54 -9.88 -0.56
N ILE A 183 12.46 -10.65 -1.15
CA ILE A 183 13.01 -10.35 -2.47
C ILE A 183 11.93 -10.45 -3.55
N ALA A 184 11.09 -11.49 -3.48
CA ALA A 184 9.96 -11.64 -4.38
C ALA A 184 8.96 -10.48 -4.27
N PHE A 185 8.72 -9.98 -3.05
CA PHE A 185 7.93 -8.78 -2.80
C PHE A 185 8.51 -7.54 -3.48
N GLU A 186 9.81 -7.27 -3.31
CA GLU A 186 10.46 -6.12 -3.95
C GLU A 186 10.31 -6.16 -5.47
N ILE A 187 10.64 -7.31 -6.08
CA ILE A 187 10.55 -7.49 -7.52
C ILE A 187 9.11 -7.28 -8.00
N ALA A 188 8.13 -7.90 -7.31
CA ALA A 188 6.72 -7.78 -7.67
C ALA A 188 6.22 -6.33 -7.59
N TRP A 189 6.61 -5.58 -6.55
CA TRP A 189 6.15 -4.20 -6.35
C TRP A 189 6.80 -3.23 -7.34
N PHE A 190 8.11 -3.32 -7.58
CA PHE A 190 8.74 -2.50 -8.62
C PHE A 190 8.23 -2.86 -10.02
N TYR A 191 8.00 -4.14 -10.30
CA TYR A 191 7.39 -4.59 -11.55
C TYR A 191 5.98 -4.01 -11.73
N ALA A 192 5.12 -4.08 -10.69
CA ALA A 192 3.78 -3.49 -10.72
C ALA A 192 3.83 -1.96 -10.86
N SER A 193 4.82 -1.31 -10.23
CA SER A 193 5.04 0.13 -10.36
C SER A 193 5.30 0.55 -11.81
N ILE A 194 6.31 -0.08 -12.44
CA ILE A 194 6.73 0.23 -13.81
C ILE A 194 5.58 0.00 -14.78
N ASN A 195 4.94 -1.17 -14.73
CA ASN A 195 3.83 -1.49 -15.63
C ASN A 195 2.64 -0.54 -15.43
N SER A 196 2.28 -0.20 -14.18
CA SER A 196 1.19 0.73 -13.92
C SER A 196 1.48 2.14 -14.42
N LEU A 197 2.74 2.57 -14.45
CA LEU A 197 3.13 3.87 -15.05
C LEU A 197 3.11 3.82 -16.58
N LEU A 198 3.57 2.73 -17.19
CA LEU A 198 3.52 2.54 -18.65
C LEU A 198 2.07 2.48 -19.17
N GLU A 199 1.13 1.94 -18.40
CA GLU A 199 -0.29 1.93 -18.80
C GLU A 199 -0.90 3.33 -18.90
N VAL A 200 -0.35 4.34 -18.21
CA VAL A 200 -0.90 5.70 -18.24
C VAL A 200 -0.93 6.27 -19.66
N SER A 201 0.09 5.97 -20.47
CA SER A 201 0.16 6.41 -21.87
C SER A 201 -0.67 5.55 -22.82
N ALA A 202 -1.03 4.32 -22.44
CA ALA A 202 -1.78 3.38 -23.26
C ALA A 202 -3.31 3.47 -23.10
N ILE A 203 -3.81 4.23 -22.10
CA ILE A 203 -5.24 4.44 -21.91
C ILE A 203 -5.73 5.48 -22.92
N GLU A 204 -6.71 5.12 -23.74
CA GLU A 204 -7.42 6.00 -24.67
C GLU A 204 -8.78 6.44 -24.13
#